data_AF-A0A453LG16-F1
#
_entry.id   AF-A0A453LG16-F1
#
_cell.length_a   1.000
_cell.length_b   1.000
_cell.length_c   1.000
_cell.angle_alpha   90.00
_cell.angle_beta   90.00
_cell.angle_gamma   90.00
#
_symmetry.space_group_name_H-M   'P 1'
#
loop_
_entity.id
_entity.type
_entity.pdbx_description
1 polymer ?
#
loop_
_entity_poly.entity_id
_entity_poly.type
_entity_poly.pdbx_seq_one_letter_code
_entity_poly.pdbx_strand_id
1 'polypeptide(L)'
;MLQCYFYEVPSWTWCYPFYYAPFASDFKCLSQFNISFTVDKPLRPFDQLMAVLPPQKNVLSCALPKCYSKLIGCEESKIQMSHPTEFEIDPDGRRFLSQGIAKLPFIDKELLLSATKMVEKDLTEDEMARNNARQERIFLRNSQSLANTAAFVATISDNAQKKLWIDTSEIGGWFSPDEKEVESSALRKNKVQHAWSWIRDPHMTV
;
A
#
# COMPACT_ATOMS: atom_id res chain seq x y z
N MET A 1 -10.78 1.63 13.77
CA MET A 1 -9.83 2.49 14.51
C MET A 1 -9.16 1.77 15.67
N LEU A 2 -9.85 1.40 16.77
CA LEU A 2 -9.19 0.73 17.91
C LEU A 2 -8.42 -0.54 17.52
N GLN A 3 -9.01 -1.42 16.70
CA GLN A 3 -8.32 -2.62 16.19
C GLN A 3 -7.01 -2.29 15.44
N CYS A 4 -6.98 -1.21 14.65
CA CYS A 4 -5.79 -0.80 13.90
C CYS A 4 -4.61 -0.38 14.81
N TYR A 5 -4.87 0.01 16.06
CA TYR A 5 -3.83 0.43 17.02
C TYR A 5 -3.29 -0.73 17.85
N PHE A 6 -4.16 -1.66 18.25
CA PHE A 6 -3.81 -2.73 19.19
C PHE A 6 -3.55 -4.08 18.52
N TYR A 7 -3.98 -4.24 17.28
CA TYR A 7 -3.84 -5.47 16.50
C TYR A 7 -3.38 -5.10 15.08
N GLU A 8 -4.01 -5.68 14.06
CA GLU A 8 -3.78 -5.36 12.67
C GLU A 8 -4.93 -4.55 12.07
N VAL A 9 -4.76 -4.15 10.81
CA VAL A 9 -5.84 -3.50 10.05
C VAL A 9 -6.95 -4.54 9.80
N PRO A 10 -8.15 -4.35 10.36
CA PRO A 10 -9.21 -5.36 10.27
C PRO A 10 -9.88 -5.42 8.89
N SER A 11 -9.81 -4.32 8.14
CA SER A 11 -10.24 -4.22 6.75
C SER A 11 -9.62 -2.98 6.11
N TRP A 12 -9.02 -3.16 4.94
CA TRP A 12 -8.47 -2.13 4.06
C TRP A 12 -9.54 -1.42 3.23
N THR A 13 -10.70 -2.04 3.02
CA THR A 13 -11.80 -1.46 2.24
C THR A 13 -12.86 -0.76 3.07
N TRP A 14 -12.92 -1.04 4.37
CA TRP A 14 -13.90 -0.40 5.24
C TRP A 14 -13.67 1.11 5.28
N CYS A 15 -14.72 1.88 5.01
CA CYS A 15 -14.75 3.32 5.17
C CYS A 15 -16.06 3.74 5.83
N TYR A 16 -16.09 4.94 6.40
CA TYR A 16 -17.32 5.54 6.91
C TYR A 16 -18.02 6.29 5.77
N PRO A 17 -19.18 5.83 5.25
CA PRO A 17 -19.74 6.30 3.99
C PRO A 17 -20.64 7.54 4.16
N PHE A 18 -20.28 8.43 5.09
CA PHE A 18 -21.01 9.68 5.34
C PHE A 18 -20.05 10.83 5.58
N TYR A 19 -20.45 12.03 5.17
CA TYR A 19 -19.63 13.24 5.35
C TYR A 19 -19.68 13.82 6.77
N TYR A 20 -20.71 13.50 7.55
CA TYR A 20 -20.94 14.05 8.87
C TYR A 20 -21.09 12.92 9.88
N ALA A 21 -20.65 13.18 11.10
CA ALA A 21 -20.95 12.31 12.23
C ALA A 21 -22.41 12.50 12.69
N PRO A 22 -23.06 11.44 13.22
CA PRO A 22 -24.37 11.58 13.86
C PRO A 22 -24.26 12.33 15.18
N PHE A 23 -25.39 12.76 15.75
CA PHE A 23 -25.38 13.39 17.07
C PHE A 23 -25.10 12.38 18.18
N ALA A 24 -24.53 12.86 19.28
CA ALA A 24 -24.29 12.05 20.48
C ALA A 24 -25.59 11.36 20.98
N SER A 25 -26.73 12.05 20.87
CA SER A 25 -28.06 11.56 21.25
C SER A 25 -28.54 10.38 20.42
N ASP A 26 -28.01 10.19 19.21
CA ASP A 26 -28.44 9.14 18.28
C ASP A 26 -27.75 7.81 18.60
N PHE A 27 -26.65 7.82 19.36
CA PHE A 27 -25.94 6.62 19.81
C PHE A 27 -26.69 5.88 20.93
N LYS A 28 -27.86 5.34 20.60
CA LYS A 28 -28.66 4.47 21.48
C LYS A 28 -28.48 3.02 21.06
N CYS A 29 -28.68 2.10 22.02
CA CYS A 29 -28.70 0.65 21.76
C CYS A 29 -27.42 0.09 21.11
N LEU A 30 -26.25 0.68 21.40
CA LEU A 30 -24.96 0.27 20.80
C LEU A 30 -24.59 -1.20 21.03
N SER A 31 -25.05 -1.79 22.14
CA SER A 31 -24.82 -3.20 22.47
C SER A 31 -25.50 -4.18 21.51
N GLN A 32 -26.44 -3.72 20.68
CA GLN A 32 -27.16 -4.57 19.72
C GLN A 32 -26.39 -4.74 18.40
N PHE A 33 -25.37 -3.91 18.15
CA PHE A 33 -24.58 -4.00 16.93
C PHE A 33 -23.57 -5.13 17.04
N ASN A 34 -23.65 -6.09 16.12
CA ASN A 34 -22.59 -7.06 15.90
C ASN A 34 -21.61 -6.49 14.86
N ILE A 35 -20.42 -6.09 15.31
CA ILE A 35 -19.41 -5.48 14.44
C ILE A 35 -18.50 -6.59 13.91
N SER A 36 -18.53 -6.78 12.59
CA SER A 36 -17.60 -7.65 11.88
C SER A 36 -16.96 -6.90 10.71
N PHE A 37 -15.71 -7.25 10.41
CA PHE A 37 -14.95 -6.68 9.32
C PHE A 37 -14.56 -7.79 8.33
N THR A 38 -14.48 -7.43 7.06
CA THR A 38 -13.98 -8.33 6.02
C THR A 38 -12.47 -8.18 5.91
N VAL A 39 -11.74 -9.23 6.24
CA VAL A 39 -10.29 -9.29 6.04
C VAL A 39 -10.00 -9.30 4.54
N ASP A 40 -9.24 -8.32 4.10
CA ASP A 40 -8.90 -8.09 2.70
C ASP A 40 -7.45 -7.57 2.59
N LYS A 41 -7.08 -7.09 1.41
CA LYS A 41 -5.72 -6.66 1.09
C LYS A 41 -5.70 -5.19 0.66
N PRO A 42 -4.57 -4.48 0.88
CA PRO A 42 -4.41 -3.13 0.38
C PRO A 42 -4.56 -3.09 -1.15
N LEU A 43 -5.04 -1.95 -1.66
CA LEU A 43 -5.01 -1.65 -3.09
C LEU A 43 -3.56 -1.65 -3.60
N ARG A 44 -3.37 -2.04 -4.86
CA ARG A 44 -2.06 -1.89 -5.50
C ARG A 44 -1.71 -0.42 -5.67
N PRO A 45 -0.42 -0.07 -5.78
CA PRO A 45 0.02 1.32 -5.86
C PRO A 45 -0.73 2.16 -6.91
N PHE A 46 -0.96 1.63 -8.12
CA PHE A 46 -1.69 2.39 -9.15
C PHE A 46 -3.19 2.43 -8.89
N ASP A 47 -3.80 1.36 -8.36
CA ASP A 47 -5.22 1.38 -7.98
C ASP A 47 -5.45 2.41 -6.85
N GLN A 48 -4.55 2.48 -5.88
CA GLN A 48 -4.57 3.50 -4.82
C GLN A 48 -4.41 4.91 -5.39
N LEU A 49 -3.47 5.13 -6.31
CA LEU A 49 -3.28 6.43 -6.95
C LEU A 49 -4.52 6.85 -7.74
N MET A 50 -5.16 5.91 -8.44
CA MET A 50 -6.42 6.17 -9.12
C MET A 50 -7.54 6.52 -8.13
N ALA A 51 -7.51 6.03 -6.89
CA ALA A 51 -8.49 6.37 -5.87
C ALA A 51 -8.25 7.72 -5.18
N VAL A 52 -7.03 8.26 -5.18
CA VAL A 52 -6.71 9.48 -4.41
C VAL A 52 -6.41 10.70 -5.27
N LEU A 53 -5.97 10.51 -6.51
CA LEU A 53 -5.51 11.63 -7.33
C LEU A 53 -6.69 12.40 -7.95
N PRO A 54 -6.61 13.74 -7.97
CA PRO A 54 -7.58 14.57 -8.67
C PRO A 54 -7.45 14.43 -10.20
N PRO A 55 -8.51 14.77 -10.98
CA PRO A 55 -8.56 14.62 -12.44
C PRO A 55 -7.72 15.66 -13.22
N GLN A 56 -6.63 16.16 -12.63
CA GLN A 56 -5.81 17.22 -13.22
C GLN A 56 -4.73 16.59 -14.09
N LYS A 57 -4.74 16.92 -15.39
CA LYS A 57 -3.85 16.29 -16.39
C LYS A 57 -2.37 16.33 -16.02
N ASN A 58 -1.90 17.45 -15.47
CA ASN A 58 -0.50 17.61 -15.01
C ASN A 58 -0.17 16.62 -13.88
N VAL A 59 -1.05 16.48 -12.88
CA VAL A 59 -0.88 15.55 -11.75
C VAL A 59 -0.94 14.09 -12.21
N LEU A 60 -1.92 13.74 -13.05
CA LEU A 60 -2.06 12.38 -13.54
C LEU A 60 -0.87 11.97 -14.41
N SER A 61 -0.38 12.87 -15.28
CA SER A 61 0.73 12.57 -16.18
C SER A 61 2.07 12.36 -15.48
N CYS A 62 2.26 12.92 -14.28
CA CYS A 62 3.51 12.76 -13.52
C CYS A 62 3.46 11.56 -12.56
N ALA A 63 2.28 11.20 -12.05
CA ALA A 63 2.12 10.15 -11.05
C ALA A 63 1.72 8.78 -11.62
N LEU A 64 1.03 8.73 -12.76
CA LEU A 64 0.47 7.50 -13.33
C LEU A 64 1.05 7.16 -14.71
N PRO A 65 1.12 5.86 -15.06
CA PRO A 65 1.33 5.43 -16.43
C PRO A 65 0.33 6.05 -17.41
N LYS A 66 0.72 6.16 -18.68
CA LYS A 66 -0.13 6.74 -19.74
C LYS A 66 -1.45 5.98 -19.93
N CYS A 67 -1.46 4.66 -19.75
CA CYS A 67 -2.68 3.86 -19.89
C CYS A 67 -3.67 4.11 -18.75
N TYR A 68 -3.19 4.34 -17.52
CA TYR A 68 -4.03 4.65 -16.35
C TYR A 68 -4.59 6.09 -16.41
N SER A 69 -3.76 7.08 -16.73
CA SER A 69 -4.19 8.49 -16.78
C SER A 69 -5.32 8.74 -17.79
N LYS A 70 -5.39 7.96 -18.88
CA LYS A 70 -6.49 8.01 -19.85
C LYS A 70 -7.84 7.61 -19.26
N LEU A 71 -7.88 6.75 -18.25
CA LEU A 71 -9.14 6.28 -17.65
C LEU A 71 -9.88 7.38 -16.87
N ILE A 72 -9.15 8.31 -16.25
CA ILE A 72 -9.76 9.47 -15.56
C ILE A 72 -10.06 10.61 -16.55
N GLY A 73 -9.24 10.77 -17.58
CA GLY A 73 -9.38 11.84 -18.57
C GLY A 73 -10.41 11.59 -19.68
N CYS A 74 -10.98 10.39 -19.79
CA CYS A 74 -11.95 10.04 -20.83
C CYS A 74 -13.38 10.29 -20.37
N GLU A 75 -14.14 11.08 -21.12
CA GLU A 75 -15.54 11.42 -20.78
C GLU A 75 -16.50 10.22 -20.82
N GLU A 76 -16.13 9.16 -21.53
CA GLU A 76 -16.92 7.92 -21.64
C GLU A 76 -16.66 6.95 -20.46
N SER A 77 -15.69 7.27 -19.60
CA SER A 77 -15.29 6.41 -18.49
C SER A 77 -16.26 6.54 -17.31
N LYS A 78 -16.83 5.42 -16.88
CA LYS A 78 -17.67 5.36 -15.68
C LYS A 78 -16.95 5.83 -14.40
N ILE A 79 -15.62 5.75 -14.38
CA ILE A 79 -14.79 6.20 -13.25
C ILE A 79 -14.76 7.73 -13.16
N GLN A 80 -14.94 8.45 -14.27
CA GLN A 80 -14.88 9.91 -14.28
C GLN A 80 -15.90 10.55 -13.32
N MET A 81 -17.07 9.92 -13.11
CA MET A 81 -18.08 10.39 -12.15
C MET A 81 -17.55 10.47 -10.71
N SER A 82 -16.55 9.66 -10.36
CA SER A 82 -15.88 9.68 -9.06
C SER A 82 -14.76 10.72 -8.97
N HIS A 83 -14.41 11.38 -10.08
CA HIS A 83 -13.35 12.38 -10.15
C HIS A 83 -13.89 13.71 -10.71
N PRO A 84 -14.70 14.43 -9.94
CA PRO A 84 -15.21 15.73 -10.39
C PRO A 84 -14.08 16.76 -10.48
N THR A 85 -14.17 17.65 -11.46
CA THR A 85 -13.21 18.77 -11.59
C THR A 85 -13.52 19.87 -10.57
N GLU A 86 -14.79 20.04 -10.22
CA GLU A 86 -15.28 20.98 -9.21
C GLU A 86 -16.12 20.23 -8.19
N PHE A 87 -15.95 20.57 -6.91
CA PHE A 87 -16.73 19.98 -5.82
C PHE A 87 -17.03 21.04 -4.77
N GLU A 88 -18.11 20.83 -4.02
CA GLU A 88 -18.53 21.74 -2.97
C GLU A 88 -17.70 21.53 -1.70
N ILE A 89 -17.34 22.63 -1.03
CA ILE A 89 -16.75 22.61 0.31
C ILE A 89 -17.76 23.27 1.25
N ASP A 90 -18.31 22.48 2.17
CA ASP A 90 -19.17 22.99 3.23
C ASP A 90 -18.30 23.48 4.40
N PRO A 91 -18.32 24.78 4.76
CA PRO A 91 -17.56 25.28 5.90
C PRO A 91 -17.97 24.65 7.24
N ASP A 92 -19.20 24.16 7.39
CA ASP A 92 -19.72 23.58 8.65
C ASP A 92 -19.41 24.45 9.89
N GLY A 93 -19.67 25.75 9.77
CA GLY A 93 -19.41 26.74 10.83
C GLY A 93 -17.92 27.03 11.09
N ARG A 94 -16.99 26.52 10.28
CA ARG A 94 -15.56 26.80 10.37
C ARG A 94 -15.18 28.09 9.67
N ARG A 95 -14.08 28.69 10.14
CA ARG A 95 -13.57 29.98 9.64
C ARG A 95 -12.82 29.87 8.31
N PHE A 96 -12.13 28.74 8.08
CA PHE A 96 -11.27 28.55 6.92
C PHE A 96 -11.74 27.35 6.10
N LEU A 97 -11.70 27.46 4.76
CA LEU A 97 -12.12 26.39 3.85
C LEU A 97 -11.31 25.09 4.02
N SER A 98 -10.05 25.18 4.46
CA SER A 98 -9.23 24.00 4.78
C SER A 98 -9.75 23.17 5.96
N GLN A 99 -10.65 23.74 6.75
CA GLN A 99 -11.35 23.05 7.84
C GLN A 99 -12.75 22.59 7.44
N GLY A 100 -13.21 22.97 6.24
CA GLY A 100 -14.50 22.59 5.70
C GLY A 100 -14.51 21.15 5.18
N ILE A 101 -15.71 20.65 4.91
CA ILE A 101 -15.97 19.29 4.47
C ILE A 101 -16.08 19.29 2.95
N ALA A 102 -15.12 18.65 2.28
CA ALA A 102 -15.15 18.44 0.84
C ALA A 102 -16.19 17.38 0.45
N LYS A 103 -17.18 17.76 -0.35
CA LYS A 103 -18.26 16.88 -0.86
C LYS A 103 -17.81 16.14 -2.12
N LEU A 104 -16.82 15.26 -1.95
CA LEU A 104 -16.35 14.38 -3.02
C LEU A 104 -17.15 13.09 -3.06
N PRO A 105 -17.57 12.59 -4.24
CA PRO A 105 -18.25 11.31 -4.35
C PRO A 105 -17.38 10.18 -3.80
N PHE A 106 -18.00 9.22 -3.12
CA PHE A 106 -17.31 8.02 -2.68
C PHE A 106 -16.95 7.15 -3.89
N ILE A 107 -15.75 6.57 -3.87
CA ILE A 107 -15.25 5.74 -4.96
C ILE A 107 -15.82 4.34 -4.83
N ASP A 108 -16.42 3.84 -5.91
CA ASP A 108 -16.78 2.44 -6.04
C ASP A 108 -15.52 1.62 -6.35
N LYS A 109 -15.06 0.87 -5.35
CA LYS A 109 -13.87 0.02 -5.45
C LYS A 109 -13.98 -1.01 -6.57
N GLU A 110 -15.11 -1.68 -6.71
CA GLU A 110 -15.25 -2.77 -7.67
C GLU A 110 -15.25 -2.23 -9.10
N LEU A 111 -15.90 -1.07 -9.30
CA LEU A 111 -15.82 -0.33 -10.55
C LEU A 111 -14.37 0.09 -10.87
N LEU A 112 -13.66 0.66 -9.89
CA LEU A 112 -12.27 1.09 -10.04
C LEU A 112 -11.37 -0.07 -10.48
N LEU A 113 -11.39 -1.17 -9.72
CA LEU A 113 -10.57 -2.35 -9.98
C LEU A 113 -10.91 -3.01 -11.33
N SER A 114 -12.19 -3.01 -11.71
CA SER A 114 -12.61 -3.57 -13.01
C SER A 114 -11.99 -2.82 -14.18
N ALA A 115 -11.88 -1.49 -14.11
CA ALA A 115 -11.32 -0.70 -15.19
C ALA A 115 -9.79 -0.71 -15.20
N THR A 116 -9.14 -0.63 -14.04
CA THR A 116 -7.67 -0.65 -13.97
C THR A 116 -7.10 -1.98 -14.45
N LYS A 117 -7.80 -3.09 -14.19
CA LYS A 117 -7.44 -4.41 -14.70
C LYS A 117 -7.41 -4.49 -16.23
N MET A 118 -8.24 -3.70 -16.92
CA MET A 118 -8.30 -3.73 -18.39
C MET A 118 -7.07 -3.11 -19.05
N VAL A 119 -6.44 -2.13 -18.39
CA VAL A 119 -5.27 -1.39 -18.89
C VAL A 119 -3.95 -1.88 -18.33
N GLU A 120 -3.99 -2.75 -17.33
CA GLU A 120 -2.79 -3.29 -16.67
C GLU A 120 -1.86 -4.06 -17.62
N LYS A 121 -2.44 -4.73 -18.63
CA LYS A 121 -1.69 -5.44 -19.67
C LYS A 121 -0.81 -4.52 -20.54
N ASP A 122 -1.10 -3.22 -20.54
CA ASP A 122 -0.38 -2.22 -21.33
C ASP A 122 0.78 -1.58 -20.54
N LEU A 123 1.01 -2.02 -19.29
CA LEU A 123 2.13 -1.55 -18.46
C LEU A 123 3.46 -2.09 -18.99
N THR A 124 4.50 -1.26 -18.92
CA THR A 124 5.87 -1.75 -19.10
C THR A 124 6.30 -2.63 -17.92
N GLU A 125 7.37 -3.41 -18.10
CA GLU A 125 7.91 -4.26 -17.03
C GLU A 125 8.27 -3.45 -15.77
N ASP A 126 8.90 -2.28 -15.94
CA ASP A 126 9.23 -1.37 -14.84
C ASP A 126 7.98 -0.81 -14.15
N GLU A 127 6.94 -0.49 -14.91
CA GLU A 127 5.66 -0.03 -14.37
C GLU A 127 4.94 -1.13 -13.58
N MET A 128 4.93 -2.35 -14.12
CA MET A 128 4.37 -3.53 -13.46
C MET A 128 5.12 -3.84 -12.17
N ALA A 129 6.46 -3.73 -12.17
CA ALA A 129 7.28 -3.88 -10.97
C ALA A 129 6.97 -2.82 -9.90
N ARG A 130 6.66 -1.57 -10.31
CA ARG A 130 6.22 -0.51 -9.38
C ARG A 130 4.79 -0.70 -8.87
N ASN A 131 3.94 -1.39 -9.61
CA ASN A 131 2.57 -1.69 -9.22
C ASN A 131 2.42 -2.93 -8.31
N ASN A 132 3.52 -3.55 -7.90
CA ASN A 132 3.53 -4.68 -6.98
C ASN A 132 3.86 -4.25 -5.55
N ALA A 133 3.39 -5.03 -4.57
CA ALA A 133 3.77 -4.87 -3.19
C ALA A 133 5.29 -5.05 -3.04
N ARG A 134 5.94 -4.08 -2.42
CA ARG A 134 7.38 -4.17 -2.15
C ARG A 134 7.63 -4.95 -0.86
N GLN A 135 8.69 -5.74 -0.88
CA GLN A 135 9.21 -6.35 0.33
C GLN A 135 10.08 -5.34 1.07
N GLU A 136 9.94 -5.32 2.40
CA GLU A 136 10.80 -4.52 3.28
C GLU A 136 12.24 -5.00 3.17
N ARG A 137 13.22 -4.10 3.28
CA ARG A 137 14.64 -4.45 3.14
C ARG A 137 15.44 -4.07 4.37
N ILE A 138 16.36 -4.94 4.78
CA ILE A 138 17.30 -4.71 5.86
C ILE A 138 18.71 -4.72 5.28
N PHE A 139 19.48 -3.69 5.63
CA PHE A 139 20.88 -3.52 5.23
C PHE A 139 21.77 -3.66 6.45
N LEU A 140 22.71 -4.61 6.42
CA LEU A 140 23.64 -4.84 7.51
C LEU A 140 25.06 -4.45 7.10
N ARG A 141 25.84 -3.95 8.06
CA ARG A 141 27.27 -3.66 7.85
C ARG A 141 28.07 -4.94 8.04
N ASN A 142 29.02 -5.23 7.14
CA ASN A 142 29.87 -6.44 7.20
C ASN A 142 30.64 -6.62 8.53
N SER A 143 30.89 -5.54 9.28
CA SER A 143 31.57 -5.61 10.57
C SER A 143 30.65 -6.06 11.72
N GLN A 144 29.35 -6.21 11.49
CA GLN A 144 28.40 -6.65 12.51
C GLN A 144 28.44 -8.18 12.63
N SER A 145 28.40 -8.69 13.86
CA SER A 145 28.41 -10.13 14.14
C SER A 145 27.27 -10.88 13.45
N LEU A 146 26.08 -10.28 13.39
CA LEU A 146 24.89 -10.80 12.70
C LEU A 146 25.15 -11.13 11.23
N ALA A 147 25.80 -10.22 10.50
CA ALA A 147 26.15 -10.43 9.09
C ALA A 147 27.17 -11.56 8.86
N ASN A 148 27.92 -11.92 9.90
CA ASN A 148 28.94 -12.97 9.85
C ASN A 148 28.47 -14.29 10.49
N THR A 149 27.22 -14.39 10.93
CA THR A 149 26.68 -15.65 11.48
C THR A 149 26.66 -16.73 10.39
N ALA A 150 27.05 -17.96 10.73
CA ALA A 150 27.21 -19.05 9.76
C ALA A 150 25.94 -19.34 8.94
N ALA A 151 24.74 -19.11 9.51
CA ALA A 151 23.47 -19.25 8.79
C ALA A 151 23.24 -18.13 7.75
N PHE A 152 23.68 -16.91 8.05
CA PHE A 152 23.61 -15.76 7.15
C PHE A 152 24.67 -15.85 6.03
N VAL A 153 25.83 -16.44 6.31
CA VAL A 153 26.90 -16.67 5.33
C VAL A 153 26.60 -17.88 4.42
N ALA A 154 26.02 -18.96 4.97
CA ALA A 154 25.66 -20.14 4.19
C ALA A 154 24.57 -19.85 3.14
N THR A 155 23.65 -18.93 3.42
CA THR A 155 22.61 -18.48 2.48
C THR A 155 23.14 -17.56 1.38
N ILE A 156 24.34 -16.98 1.54
CA ILE A 156 25.05 -16.24 0.48
C ILE A 156 25.76 -17.22 -0.48
N SER A 157 26.25 -18.36 0.04
CA SER A 157 27.03 -19.33 -0.73
C SER A 157 26.19 -20.38 -1.44
N ASP A 158 25.07 -20.81 -0.84
CA ASP A 158 24.08 -21.65 -1.50
C ASP A 158 23.00 -20.72 -2.08
N ASN A 159 22.80 -20.80 -3.39
CA ASN A 159 21.83 -20.04 -4.20
C ASN A 159 20.36 -20.37 -3.88
N ALA A 160 20.06 -20.65 -2.61
CA ALA A 160 18.81 -21.23 -2.15
C ALA A 160 17.91 -20.14 -1.57
N GLN A 161 16.72 -20.03 -2.15
CA GLN A 161 15.56 -19.23 -1.73
C GLN A 161 15.00 -19.64 -0.34
N LYS A 162 15.87 -19.92 0.63
CA LYS A 162 15.50 -20.38 1.98
C LYS A 162 15.27 -19.18 2.88
N LYS A 163 14.06 -19.08 3.42
CA LYS A 163 13.73 -18.16 4.51
C LYS A 163 14.51 -18.56 5.76
N LEU A 164 15.16 -17.61 6.40
CA LEU A 164 15.90 -17.79 7.65
C LEU A 164 15.16 -17.08 8.79
N TRP A 165 14.90 -17.80 9.87
CA TRP A 165 14.46 -17.18 11.12
C TRP A 165 15.68 -16.61 11.84
N ILE A 166 15.66 -15.30 12.12
CA ILE A 166 16.65 -14.63 12.96
C ILE A 166 15.93 -14.25 14.24
N ASP A 167 16.52 -14.62 15.37
CA ASP A 167 16.04 -14.25 16.70
C ASP A 167 17.24 -13.79 17.53
N THR A 168 17.35 -12.47 17.68
CA THR A 168 18.34 -11.81 18.50
C THR A 168 17.63 -11.08 19.64
N SER A 169 18.37 -10.68 20.66
CA SER A 169 17.82 -9.90 21.78
C SER A 169 17.10 -8.61 21.36
N GLU A 170 17.32 -8.13 20.13
CA GLU A 170 16.78 -6.87 19.62
C GLU A 170 15.87 -7.04 18.41
N ILE A 171 16.11 -8.06 17.57
CA ILE A 171 15.43 -8.26 16.28
C ILE A 171 15.04 -9.73 16.11
N GLY A 172 13.75 -9.96 15.87
CA GLY A 172 13.17 -11.25 15.51
C GLY A 172 12.47 -11.18 14.14
N GLY A 173 12.54 -12.23 13.32
CA GLY A 173 11.74 -12.34 12.10
C GLY A 173 12.29 -13.29 11.03
N TRP A 174 11.55 -13.40 9.92
CA TRP A 174 11.94 -14.16 8.74
C TRP A 174 12.63 -13.28 7.70
N PHE A 175 13.77 -13.76 7.18
CA PHE A 175 14.62 -13.06 6.23
C PHE A 175 14.88 -13.92 5.00
N SER A 176 14.98 -13.31 3.82
CA SER A 176 15.46 -13.96 2.60
C SER A 176 16.46 -13.09 1.84
N PRO A 177 17.41 -13.68 1.09
CA PRO A 177 18.33 -12.92 0.25
C PRO A 177 17.56 -12.07 -0.78
N ASP A 178 17.99 -10.83 -1.04
CA ASP A 178 17.41 -9.99 -2.09
C ASP A 178 17.93 -10.42 -3.47
N GLU A 179 17.06 -11.03 -4.27
CA GLU A 179 17.38 -11.58 -5.60
C GLU A 179 18.02 -10.54 -6.54
N LYS A 180 17.70 -9.25 -6.38
CA LYS A 180 18.22 -8.17 -7.24
C LYS A 180 19.67 -7.76 -6.93
N GLU A 181 20.17 -8.01 -5.72
CA GLU A 181 21.56 -7.69 -5.39
C GLU A 181 22.54 -8.80 -5.77
N VAL A 182 22.09 -10.06 -5.79
CA VAL A 182 22.91 -11.22 -6.17
C VAL A 182 23.52 -11.00 -7.57
N GLU A 183 22.76 -10.48 -8.53
CA GLU A 183 23.23 -10.17 -9.89
C GLU A 183 24.20 -8.97 -9.95
N SER A 184 24.01 -7.96 -9.10
CA SER A 184 24.80 -6.71 -9.10
C SER A 184 26.15 -6.82 -8.36
N SER A 185 26.28 -7.81 -7.48
CA SER A 185 27.45 -8.03 -6.63
C SER A 185 28.71 -8.41 -7.43
N ALA A 186 28.56 -8.93 -8.65
CA ALA A 186 29.66 -9.17 -9.58
C ALA A 186 30.38 -7.87 -10.03
N LEU A 187 29.74 -6.69 -9.87
CA LEU A 187 30.25 -5.43 -10.43
C LEU A 187 30.78 -4.41 -9.40
N ARG A 188 30.64 -4.60 -8.08
CA ARG A 188 31.04 -3.58 -7.09
C ARG A 188 32.04 -4.09 -6.06
N LYS A 189 33.32 -3.79 -6.31
CA LYS A 189 34.38 -3.81 -5.30
C LYS A 189 34.17 -2.64 -4.32
N ASN A 190 33.76 -2.97 -3.09
CA ASN A 190 33.77 -2.16 -1.87
C ASN A 190 32.46 -1.51 -1.37
N LYS A 191 32.08 -2.04 -0.19
CA LYS A 191 31.28 -1.49 0.93
C LYS A 191 29.76 -1.41 0.77
N VAL A 192 29.12 -2.32 1.51
CA VAL A 192 27.69 -2.67 1.63
C VAL A 192 27.25 -3.61 0.50
N GLN A 193 27.05 -4.89 0.82
CA GLN A 193 26.81 -5.93 -0.19
C GLN A 193 25.66 -6.89 0.10
N HIS A 194 24.87 -6.70 1.16
CA HIS A 194 23.75 -7.61 1.40
C HIS A 194 22.48 -6.87 1.86
N ALA A 195 21.58 -6.64 0.92
CA ALA A 195 20.16 -6.37 1.16
C ALA A 195 19.41 -7.69 1.37
N TRP A 196 18.53 -7.71 2.37
CA TRP A 196 17.66 -8.85 2.68
C TRP A 196 16.24 -8.39 2.72
N SER A 197 15.32 -9.18 2.17
CA SER A 197 13.90 -8.89 2.33
C SER A 197 13.38 -9.43 3.66
N TRP A 198 12.69 -8.57 4.41
CA TRP A 198 11.92 -8.99 5.57
C TRP A 198 10.59 -9.55 5.08
N ILE A 199 10.27 -10.77 5.51
CA ILE A 199 9.03 -11.44 5.16
C ILE A 199 8.12 -11.38 6.38
N ARG A 200 7.05 -10.58 6.29
CA ARG A 200 5.91 -10.75 7.20
C ARG A 200 5.34 -12.14 6.97
N ASP A 201 5.22 -12.91 8.03
CA ASP A 201 4.66 -14.24 7.99
C ASP A 201 3.20 -14.15 7.46
N PRO A 202 2.85 -14.80 6.33
CA PRO A 202 1.48 -14.79 5.83
C PRO A 202 0.51 -15.54 6.76
N HIS A 203 1.01 -16.22 7.80
CA HIS A 203 0.22 -16.97 8.78
C HIS A 203 0.26 -16.39 10.20
N MET A 204 0.73 -15.15 10.41
CA MET A 204 0.46 -14.43 11.66
C MET A 204 -1.01 -13.95 11.72
N THR A 205 -1.94 -14.90 11.71
CA THR A 205 -3.17 -14.76 12.48
C THR A 205 -2.80 -15.02 13.94
N VAL A 206 -2.73 -13.97 14.75
CA VAL A 206 -2.86 -14.08 16.20
C VAL A 206 -4.33 -14.00 16.56
#